data_AF-A0A435H6Z8-F1
#
_entry.id   AF-A0A435H6Z8-F1
#
_cell.length_a   1.000
_cell.length_b   1.000
_cell.length_c   1.000
_cell.angle_alpha   90.00
_cell.angle_beta   90.00
_cell.angle_gamma   90.00
#
_symmetry.space_group_name_H-M   'P 1'
#
loop_
_entity.id
_entity.type
_entity.pdbx_description
1 polymer ?
#
loop_
_entity_poly.entity_id
_entity_poly.type
_entity_poly.pdbx_seq_one_letter_code
_entity_poly.pdbx_strand_id
1 'polypeptide(L)'
;MTLHNRVRSLSVLLAASAVFAFSSPAFSQDVTEAHLKAARAAVAAIHATDPFDNILPQAAAALESQLIQKNPDMQELIGKTINEKALALASRRADLEKEAALAYAKVFSEKELTDIAAFYNSDSGKK
;
A
#
# COMPACT_ATOMS: atom_id res chain seq x y z
N MET A 1 -4.61 -5.27 62.34
CA MET A 1 -4.66 -4.45 61.11
C MET A 1 -3.91 -5.12 59.95
N THR A 2 -4.21 -6.38 59.60
CA THR A 2 -3.41 -7.11 58.58
C THR A 2 -4.25 -7.84 57.52
N LEU A 3 -5.57 -7.97 57.70
CA LEU A 3 -6.44 -8.68 56.76
C LEU A 3 -6.93 -7.80 55.59
N HIS A 4 -7.28 -6.54 55.86
CA HIS A 4 -7.81 -5.62 54.84
C HIS A 4 -6.79 -5.21 53.77
N ASN A 5 -5.49 -5.14 54.11
CA ASN A 5 -4.43 -4.83 53.14
C ASN A 5 -4.16 -5.98 52.17
N ARG A 6 -4.35 -7.24 52.61
CA ARG A 6 -4.11 -8.44 51.78
C ARG A 6 -5.19 -8.61 50.72
N VAL A 7 -6.45 -8.35 51.08
CA VAL A 7 -7.59 -8.42 50.15
C VAL A 7 -7.50 -7.30 49.10
N ARG A 8 -7.12 -6.08 49.51
CA ARG A 8 -6.96 -4.95 48.60
C ARG A 8 -5.79 -5.12 47.63
N SER A 9 -4.72 -5.81 48.02
CA SER A 9 -3.61 -6.16 47.11
C SER A 9 -3.98 -7.26 46.09
N LEU A 10 -4.88 -8.20 46.43
CA LEU A 10 -5.34 -9.21 45.47
C LEU A 10 -6.26 -8.62 44.40
N SER A 11 -7.11 -7.66 44.76
CA SER A 11 -8.02 -7.01 43.80
C SER A 11 -7.28 -6.15 42.76
N VAL A 12 -6.15 -5.54 43.13
CA VAL A 12 -5.33 -4.72 42.22
C VAL A 12 -4.55 -5.59 41.22
N LEU A 13 -4.09 -6.77 41.63
CA LEU A 13 -3.38 -7.72 40.75
C LEU A 13 -4.31 -8.35 39.70
N LEU A 14 -5.58 -8.62 40.06
CA LEU A 14 -6.61 -9.13 39.14
C LEU A 14 -7.09 -8.06 38.14
N ALA A 15 -7.19 -6.80 38.56
CA ALA A 15 -7.57 -5.71 37.66
C ALA A 15 -6.45 -5.36 36.65
N ALA A 16 -5.17 -5.44 37.07
CA ALA A 16 -4.03 -5.17 36.19
C ALA A 16 -3.88 -6.24 35.09
N SER A 17 -4.24 -7.50 35.36
CA SER A 17 -4.16 -8.58 34.37
C SER A 17 -5.27 -8.54 33.33
N ALA A 18 -6.42 -7.91 33.63
CA ALA A 18 -7.50 -7.70 32.65
C ALA A 18 -7.18 -6.60 31.62
N VAL A 19 -6.37 -5.60 31.98
CA VAL A 19 -6.00 -4.49 31.08
C VAL A 19 -4.94 -4.92 30.05
N PHE A 20 -4.02 -5.83 30.42
CA PHE A 20 -3.02 -6.36 29.48
C PHE A 20 -3.59 -7.35 28.45
N ALA A 21 -4.77 -7.94 28.69
CA ALA A 21 -5.42 -8.83 27.74
C ALA A 21 -6.03 -8.10 26.53
N PHE A 22 -6.25 -6.79 26.63
CA PHE A 22 -6.78 -5.95 25.55
C PHE A 22 -5.71 -5.17 24.76
N SER A 23 -4.43 -5.24 25.16
CA SER A 23 -3.33 -4.58 24.47
C SER A 23 -2.60 -5.47 23.46
N SER A 24 -3.14 -6.66 23.15
CA SER A 24 -2.60 -7.48 22.07
C SER A 24 -2.85 -6.77 20.76
N PRO A 25 -1.81 -6.36 19.99
CA PRO A 25 -2.05 -5.91 18.65
C PRO A 25 -2.55 -7.12 17.85
N ALA A 26 -3.81 -7.06 17.43
CA ALA A 26 -4.44 -8.06 16.57
C ALA A 26 -3.86 -7.94 15.16
N PHE A 27 -2.58 -8.22 15.00
CA PHE A 27 -1.98 -8.40 13.67
C PHE A 27 -2.21 -9.84 13.23
N SER A 28 -2.70 -9.98 12.00
CA SER A 28 -3.09 -11.21 11.31
C SER A 28 -4.56 -11.64 11.43
N GLN A 29 -5.49 -10.70 11.28
CA GLN A 29 -6.71 -11.04 10.54
C GLN A 29 -6.38 -10.93 9.05
N ASP A 30 -6.70 -11.96 8.27
CA ASP A 30 -6.63 -11.87 6.81
C ASP A 30 -7.33 -10.59 6.36
N VAL A 31 -6.67 -9.80 5.51
CA VAL A 31 -7.23 -8.54 5.00
C VAL A 31 -8.53 -8.89 4.27
N THR A 32 -9.66 -8.45 4.84
CA THR A 32 -10.97 -8.70 4.25
C THR A 32 -11.09 -7.99 2.91
N GLU A 33 -12.03 -8.44 2.07
CA GLU A 33 -12.28 -7.77 0.79
C GLU A 33 -12.71 -6.30 0.98
N ALA A 34 -13.48 -6.01 2.03
CA ALA A 34 -13.89 -4.65 2.39
C ALA A 34 -12.68 -3.78 2.78
N HIS A 35 -11.79 -4.30 3.61
CA HIS A 35 -10.57 -3.61 4.02
C HIS A 35 -9.64 -3.34 2.84
N LEU A 36 -9.47 -4.33 1.95
CA LEU A 36 -8.68 -4.17 0.74
C LEU A 36 -9.29 -3.15 -0.24
N LYS A 37 -10.62 -3.12 -0.34
CA LYS A 37 -11.34 -2.10 -1.13
C LYS A 37 -11.14 -0.70 -0.56
N ALA A 38 -11.22 -0.53 0.76
CA ALA A 38 -10.93 0.75 1.42
C ALA A 38 -9.48 1.18 1.17
N ALA A 39 -8.53 0.24 1.24
CA ALA A 39 -7.12 0.51 0.96
C ALA A 39 -6.89 0.97 -0.49
N ARG A 40 -7.51 0.30 -1.47
CA ARG A 40 -7.46 0.74 -2.88
C ARG A 40 -8.03 2.14 -3.06
N ALA A 41 -9.16 2.45 -2.43
CA ALA A 41 -9.77 3.77 -2.50
C ALA A 41 -8.85 4.86 -1.91
N ALA A 42 -8.20 4.57 -0.78
CA ALA A 42 -7.24 5.47 -0.16
C ALA A 42 -6.02 5.70 -1.06
N VAL A 43 -5.39 4.63 -1.55
CA VAL A 43 -4.22 4.69 -2.46
C VAL A 43 -4.53 5.49 -3.72
N ALA A 44 -5.71 5.29 -4.31
CA ALA A 44 -6.16 6.04 -5.48
C ALA A 44 -6.39 7.52 -5.17
N ALA A 45 -7.05 7.83 -4.04
CA ALA A 45 -7.35 9.21 -3.65
C ALA A 45 -6.08 10.05 -3.39
N ILE A 46 -5.02 9.42 -2.88
CA ILE A 46 -3.74 10.09 -2.60
C ILE A 46 -2.75 10.01 -3.78
N HIS A 47 -3.13 9.40 -4.90
CA HIS A 47 -2.26 9.26 -6.07
C HIS A 47 -0.93 8.55 -5.75
N ALA A 48 -0.93 7.60 -4.80
CA ALA A 48 0.30 7.01 -4.29
C ALA A 48 1.05 6.16 -5.33
N THR A 49 0.38 5.71 -6.38
CA THR A 49 0.96 4.86 -7.42
C THR A 49 1.15 5.56 -8.77
N ASP A 50 0.72 6.80 -8.92
CA ASP A 50 0.90 7.60 -10.14
C ASP A 50 2.38 7.68 -10.59
N PRO A 51 3.38 7.77 -9.69
CA PRO A 51 4.78 7.72 -10.10
C PRO A 51 5.17 6.45 -10.88
N PHE A 52 4.46 5.33 -10.69
CA PHE A 52 4.73 4.08 -11.41
C PHE A 52 4.41 4.16 -12.91
N ASP A 53 3.51 5.06 -13.33
CA ASP A 53 3.05 5.18 -14.72
C ASP A 53 4.19 5.57 -15.67
N ASN A 54 5.19 6.28 -15.14
CA ASN A 54 6.31 6.79 -15.92
C ASN A 54 7.53 5.87 -15.92
N ILE A 55 7.61 4.91 -14.99
CA ILE A 55 8.80 4.05 -14.84
C ILE A 55 9.05 3.24 -16.11
N LEU A 56 8.02 2.52 -16.58
CA LEU A 56 8.17 1.63 -17.72
C LEU A 56 8.44 2.38 -19.04
N PRO A 57 7.69 3.45 -19.40
CA PRO A 57 7.99 4.24 -20.59
C PRO A 57 9.40 4.87 -20.57
N GLN A 58 9.83 5.41 -19.42
CA GLN A 58 11.17 6.01 -19.32
C GLN A 58 12.27 4.96 -19.45
N ALA A 59 12.11 3.79 -18.83
CA ALA A 59 13.06 2.69 -18.96
C ALA A 59 13.13 2.17 -20.41
N ALA A 60 11.98 2.04 -21.08
CA ALA A 60 11.90 1.64 -22.47
C ALA A 60 12.62 2.63 -23.39
N ALA A 61 12.34 3.93 -23.26
CA ALA A 61 12.97 4.97 -24.06
C ALA A 61 14.49 5.06 -23.84
N ALA A 62 14.94 4.94 -22.58
CA ALA A 62 16.36 4.93 -22.25
C ALA A 62 17.08 3.72 -22.89
N LEU A 63 16.48 2.52 -22.81
CA LEU A 63 17.02 1.32 -23.42
C LEU A 63 17.03 1.42 -24.95
N GLU A 64 15.98 1.96 -25.56
CA GLU A 64 15.88 2.16 -27.00
C GLU A 64 16.99 3.06 -27.51
N SER A 65 17.17 4.23 -26.88
CA SER A 65 18.26 5.15 -27.23
C SER A 65 19.63 4.47 -27.10
N GLN A 66 19.85 3.71 -26.02
CA GLN A 66 21.12 3.01 -25.81
C GLN A 66 21.39 1.96 -26.89
N LEU A 67 20.38 1.18 -27.30
CA LEU A 67 20.55 0.13 -28.30
C LEU A 67 20.72 0.69 -29.70
N ILE A 68 19.98 1.76 -30.06
CA ILE A 68 20.13 2.45 -31.35
C ILE A 68 21.53 3.05 -31.48
N GLN A 69 22.04 3.70 -30.43
CA GLN A 69 23.40 4.25 -30.44
C GLN A 69 24.46 3.17 -30.72
N LYS A 70 24.24 1.93 -30.24
CA LYS A 70 25.16 0.82 -30.46
C LYS A 70 24.98 0.15 -31.83
N ASN A 71 23.77 0.13 -32.37
CA ASN A 71 23.43 -0.54 -33.64
C ASN A 71 22.47 0.35 -34.46
N PRO A 72 22.97 1.43 -35.09
CA PRO A 72 22.11 2.40 -35.78
C PRO A 72 21.32 1.80 -36.96
N ASP A 73 21.87 0.77 -37.61
CA ASP A 73 21.26 0.03 -38.71
C ASP A 73 20.04 -0.82 -38.27
N MET A 74 19.93 -1.12 -36.97
CA MET A 74 18.85 -1.93 -36.40
C MET A 74 17.72 -1.11 -35.78
N GLN A 75 17.68 0.21 -36.00
CA GLN A 75 16.76 1.12 -35.33
C GLN A 75 15.29 0.67 -35.37
N GLU A 76 14.78 0.28 -36.54
CA GLU A 76 13.39 -0.15 -36.70
C GLU A 76 13.07 -1.41 -35.88
N LEU A 77 13.97 -2.42 -35.94
CA LEU A 77 13.78 -3.67 -35.21
C LEU A 77 13.86 -3.45 -33.68
N ILE A 78 14.79 -2.60 -33.23
CA ILE A 78 14.93 -2.23 -31.82
C ILE A 78 13.65 -1.55 -31.33
N GLY A 79 13.19 -0.51 -32.01
CA GLY A 79 12.00 0.24 -31.61
C GLY A 79 10.76 -0.63 -31.59
N LYS A 80 10.55 -1.48 -32.61
CA LYS A 80 9.45 -2.45 -32.64
C LYS A 80 9.50 -3.41 -31.46
N THR A 81 10.67 -4.02 -31.22
CA THR A 81 10.83 -5.02 -30.16
C THR A 81 10.61 -4.41 -28.77
N ILE A 82 11.18 -3.25 -28.50
CA ILE A 82 11.03 -2.58 -27.20
C ILE A 82 9.57 -2.20 -26.96
N ASN A 83 8.89 -1.62 -27.96
CA ASN A 83 7.48 -1.26 -27.84
C ASN A 83 6.60 -2.49 -27.59
N GLU A 84 6.82 -3.59 -28.32
CA GLU A 84 6.10 -4.84 -28.09
C GLU A 84 6.30 -5.37 -26.66
N LYS A 85 7.53 -5.33 -26.13
CA LYS A 85 7.82 -5.78 -24.77
C LYS A 85 7.29 -4.83 -23.70
N ALA A 86 7.38 -3.52 -23.91
CA ALA A 86 6.81 -2.54 -23.00
C ALA A 86 5.29 -2.68 -22.90
N LEU A 87 4.60 -2.85 -24.03
CA LEU A 87 3.15 -3.12 -24.04
C LEU A 87 2.79 -4.42 -23.31
N ALA A 88 3.58 -5.48 -23.49
CA ALA A 88 3.37 -6.74 -22.77
C ALA A 88 3.53 -6.62 -21.24
N LEU A 89 4.31 -5.63 -20.77
CA LEU A 89 4.52 -5.35 -19.35
C LEU A 89 3.49 -4.37 -18.77
N ALA A 90 2.72 -3.65 -19.59
CA ALA A 90 1.77 -2.63 -19.12
C ALA A 90 0.73 -3.18 -18.14
N SER A 91 0.31 -4.44 -18.31
CA SER A 91 -0.64 -5.11 -17.40
C SER A 91 -0.12 -5.25 -15.96
N ARG A 92 1.20 -5.26 -15.75
CA ARG A 92 1.83 -5.34 -14.42
C ARG A 92 1.51 -4.13 -13.55
N ARG A 93 1.01 -3.04 -14.12
CA ARG A 93 0.58 -1.85 -13.38
C ARG A 93 -0.53 -2.14 -12.38
N ALA A 94 -1.45 -3.06 -12.69
CA ALA A 94 -2.51 -3.47 -11.76
C ALA A 94 -1.95 -4.30 -10.59
N ASP A 95 -0.90 -5.09 -10.81
CA ASP A 95 -0.24 -5.83 -9.74
C ASP A 95 0.43 -4.88 -8.74
N LEU A 96 1.08 -3.82 -9.25
CA LEU A 96 1.71 -2.80 -8.39
C LEU A 96 0.68 -2.06 -7.52
N GLU A 97 -0.50 -1.73 -8.05
CA GLU A 97 -1.60 -1.16 -7.25
C GLU A 97 -2.08 -2.11 -6.18
N LYS A 98 -2.19 -3.40 -6.51
CA LYS A 98 -2.62 -4.42 -5.55
C LYS A 98 -1.62 -4.52 -4.40
N GLU A 99 -0.32 -4.54 -4.68
CA GLU A 99 0.72 -4.56 -3.65
C GLU A 99 0.71 -3.28 -2.80
N ALA A 100 0.54 -2.11 -3.43
CA ALA A 100 0.40 -0.85 -2.70
C ALA A 100 -0.81 -0.87 -1.76
N ALA A 101 -1.98 -1.29 -2.24
CA ALA A 101 -3.18 -1.42 -1.41
C ALA A 101 -2.99 -2.41 -0.26
N LEU A 102 -2.31 -3.54 -0.50
CA LEU A 102 -1.99 -4.50 0.56
C LEU A 102 -1.04 -3.90 1.61
N ALA A 103 -0.06 -3.09 1.20
CA ALA A 103 0.81 -2.39 2.14
C ALA A 103 0.03 -1.41 3.02
N TYR A 104 -0.91 -0.66 2.44
CA TYR A 104 -1.77 0.25 3.21
C TYR A 104 -2.74 -0.50 4.14
N ALA A 105 -3.34 -1.60 3.69
CA ALA A 105 -4.24 -2.42 4.50
C ALA A 105 -3.55 -3.05 5.73
N LYS A 106 -2.23 -3.30 5.65
CA LYS A 106 -1.43 -3.81 6.77
C LYS A 106 -1.13 -2.74 7.84
N VAL A 107 -1.15 -1.47 7.46
CA VAL A 107 -0.72 -0.36 8.33
C VAL A 107 -1.91 0.38 8.93
N PHE A 108 -3.01 0.50 8.18
CA PHE A 108 -4.19 1.26 8.58
C PHE A 108 -5.40 0.35 8.73
N SER A 109 -6.27 0.68 9.68
CA SER A 109 -7.60 0.07 9.78
C SER A 109 -8.50 0.48 8.61
N GLU A 110 -9.55 -0.32 8.35
CA GLU A 110 -10.55 -0.02 7.31
C GLU A 110 -11.19 1.37 7.48
N LYS A 111 -11.45 1.77 8.72
CA LYS A 111 -12.01 3.09 9.04
C LYS A 111 -11.04 4.21 8.67
N GLU A 112 -9.77 4.11 9.06
CA GLU A 112 -8.76 5.12 8.75
C GLU A 112 -8.57 5.25 7.24
N LEU A 113 -8.55 4.14 6.50
CA LEU A 113 -8.46 4.15 5.04
C LEU A 113 -9.66 4.84 4.39
N THR A 114 -10.86 4.60 4.91
CA THR A 114 -12.08 5.26 4.45
C THR A 114 -12.04 6.77 4.73
N ASP A 115 -11.60 7.15 5.93
CA ASP A 115 -11.48 8.56 6.33
C ASP A 115 -10.41 9.29 5.48
N ILE A 116 -9.27 8.64 5.20
CA ILE A 116 -8.23 9.14 4.28
C ILE A 116 -8.82 9.36 2.89
N ALA A 117 -9.49 8.35 2.32
CA ALA A 117 -10.08 8.46 1.00
C ALA A 117 -11.12 9.59 0.93
N ALA A 118 -11.95 9.75 1.97
CA ALA A 118 -12.95 10.82 2.03
C ALA A 118 -12.28 12.21 2.06
N PHE A 119 -11.24 12.39 2.88
CA PHE A 119 -10.53 13.66 2.98
C PHE A 119 -9.90 14.07 1.65
N TYR A 120 -9.10 13.20 1.03
CA TYR A 120 -8.41 13.52 -0.24
C TYR A 120 -9.36 13.66 -1.44
N ASN A 121 -10.58 13.15 -1.35
CA ASN A 121 -11.61 13.40 -2.35
C ASN A 121 -12.38 14.74 -2.15
N SER A 122 -12.24 15.40 -1.00
CA SER A 122 -12.86 16.70 -0.73
C SER A 122 -12.19 17.84 -1.52
N ASP A 123 -12.89 18.97 -1.67
CA ASP A 123 -12.35 20.15 -2.35
C ASP A 123 -11.08 20.71 -1.72
N SER A 124 -10.92 20.54 -0.40
CA SER A 124 -9.71 20.98 0.31
C SER A 124 -8.59 19.95 0.22
N GLY A 125 -8.91 18.65 0.27
CA GLY A 125 -7.90 17.60 0.17
C GLY A 125 -7.29 17.42 -1.23
N LYS A 126 -7.96 17.93 -2.27
CA LYS A 126 -7.43 17.99 -3.65
C LYS A 126 -6.48 19.17 -3.91
N LYS A 127 -6.34 20.12 -2.98
CA LYS A 127 -5.48 21.31 -3.10
C LYS A 127 -4.19 21.13 -2.35
#